data_AF-A0AA36N876-F1
#
_entry.id   AF-A0AA36N876-F1
#
_cell.length_a   1.000
_cell.length_b   1.000
_cell.length_c   1.000
_cell.angle_alpha   90.00
_cell.angle_beta   90.00
_cell.angle_gamma   90.00
#
_symmetry.space_group_name_H-M   'P 1'
#
loop_
_entity.id
_entity.type
_entity.pdbx_description
1 polymer ?
#
loop_
_entity_poly.entity_id
_entity_poly.type
_entity_poly.pdbx_seq_one_letter_code
_entity_poly.pdbx_strand_id
1 'polypeptide(L)'
;MEQLVGPAGKGRSGWTSALLELNPTRSGGSFSLELWRFWEQFQEPISLSTGTFETKARRSVCREDVRVALSGHYKLTEVPAVRLAGFCEAGLNQAFALATGLTVSGLPTWWSEDGQYFMYYAEQYQHWKVNGLRAVGGDGLAAVGPGKKRAGCGFAHSGQADGRSPAGLLQAAGWFEVDDGEWLSVTPSTFSSRAWSFRFQAEKGSTEESAALGDVRAASSGSGSAAFCGLRHSKALLLFLPPKPGSEAAQDCLIAQDGATALDDQLMKETGEPEVMTLQPPKSKL
;
A
#
# COMPACT_ATOMS: atom_id res chain seq x y z
N MET A 1 6.83 -39.93 -2.01
CA MET A 1 5.98 -38.74 -1.78
C MET A 1 6.92 -37.54 -1.90
N GLU A 2 7.17 -37.10 -3.14
CA GLU A 2 8.10 -36.01 -3.43
C GLU A 2 7.34 -34.68 -3.42
N GLN A 3 7.69 -33.79 -2.50
CA GLN A 3 7.25 -32.41 -2.52
C GLN A 3 8.06 -31.66 -3.59
N LEU A 4 7.38 -31.26 -4.67
CA LEU A 4 7.91 -30.28 -5.62
C LEU A 4 8.00 -28.92 -4.93
N VAL A 5 9.17 -28.60 -4.39
CA VAL A 5 9.53 -27.25 -3.97
C VAL A 5 9.98 -26.48 -5.21
N GLY A 6 9.01 -25.91 -5.94
CA GLY A 6 9.32 -24.88 -6.94
C GLY A 6 9.82 -23.60 -6.26
N PRO A 7 10.64 -22.76 -6.93
CA PRO A 7 11.03 -21.49 -6.36
C PRO A 7 9.76 -20.69 -6.08
N ALA A 8 9.54 -20.30 -4.82
CA ALA A 8 8.53 -19.32 -4.45
C ALA A 8 8.86 -18.04 -5.22
N GLY A 9 8.31 -17.90 -6.43
CA GLY A 9 8.41 -16.69 -7.22
C GLY A 9 7.95 -15.57 -6.29
N LYS A 10 8.82 -14.57 -6.07
CA LYS A 10 8.53 -13.40 -5.22
C LYS A 10 7.17 -12.86 -5.64
N GLY A 11 6.14 -13.26 -4.90
CA GLY A 11 4.77 -13.11 -5.32
C GLY A 11 4.48 -11.63 -5.42
N ARG A 12 3.92 -11.19 -6.55
CA ARG A 12 3.29 -9.88 -6.61
C ARG A 12 2.11 -9.91 -5.64
N SER A 13 2.36 -9.48 -4.41
CA SER A 13 1.42 -9.51 -3.30
C SER A 13 0.51 -8.29 -3.36
N GLY A 14 -0.30 -8.20 -4.42
CA GLY A 14 -1.27 -7.13 -4.51
C GLY A 14 -2.37 -7.32 -5.55
N TRP A 15 -3.41 -6.52 -5.40
CA TRP A 15 -4.52 -6.27 -6.31
C TRP A 15 -4.01 -5.77 -7.65
N THR A 16 -4.56 -6.32 -8.72
CA THR A 16 -4.18 -5.97 -10.09
C THR A 16 -5.03 -4.85 -10.67
N SER A 17 -6.28 -4.76 -10.22
CA SER A 17 -7.27 -3.80 -10.74
C SER A 17 -8.27 -3.46 -9.65
N ALA A 18 -8.89 -2.29 -9.79
CA ALA A 18 -10.01 -1.88 -8.95
C ALA A 18 -10.94 -0.90 -9.67
N LEU A 19 -12.20 -0.89 -9.22
CA LEU A 19 -13.24 0.04 -9.64
C LEU A 19 -13.89 0.61 -8.40
N LEU A 20 -13.75 1.92 -8.19
CA LEU A 20 -14.39 2.62 -7.08
C LEU A 20 -15.43 3.59 -7.63
N GLU A 21 -16.67 3.37 -7.22
CA GLU A 21 -17.78 4.28 -7.46
C GLU A 21 -18.11 5.03 -6.17
N LEU A 22 -18.14 6.35 -6.25
CA LEU A 22 -18.49 7.23 -5.13
C LEU A 22 -19.83 7.91 -5.43
N ASN A 23 -20.75 7.86 -4.47
CA ASN A 23 -22.00 8.59 -4.49
C ASN A 23 -21.94 9.72 -3.44
N PRO A 24 -21.43 10.90 -3.82
CA PRO A 24 -21.06 11.93 -2.86
C PRO A 24 -22.27 12.65 -2.24
N THR A 25 -22.09 13.01 -0.97
CA THR A 25 -22.87 13.96 -0.18
C THR A 25 -21.93 15.06 0.33
N ARG A 26 -22.43 16.03 1.12
CA ARG A 26 -21.61 17.19 1.55
C ARG A 26 -20.36 16.83 2.37
N SER A 27 -20.39 15.78 3.18
CA SER A 27 -19.32 15.41 4.13
C SER A 27 -18.86 13.96 4.00
N GLY A 28 -19.28 13.26 2.96
CA GLY A 28 -19.10 11.82 2.82
C GLY A 28 -19.93 11.26 1.68
N GLY A 29 -20.38 10.02 1.79
CA GLY A 29 -21.29 9.43 0.81
C GLY A 29 -21.41 7.92 0.99
N SER A 30 -22.00 7.27 -0.01
CA SER A 30 -21.89 5.82 -0.15
C SER A 30 -20.87 5.47 -1.22
N PHE A 31 -20.35 4.24 -1.17
CA PHE A 31 -19.40 3.75 -2.17
C PHE A 31 -19.70 2.30 -2.57
N SER A 32 -19.22 1.93 -3.75
CA SER A 32 -19.03 0.55 -4.20
C SER A 32 -17.58 0.42 -4.67
N LEU A 33 -16.86 -0.56 -4.14
CA LEU A 33 -15.48 -0.86 -4.50
C LEU A 33 -15.39 -2.31 -4.94
N GLU A 34 -14.97 -2.54 -6.17
CA GLU A 34 -14.62 -3.86 -6.68
C GLU A 34 -13.09 -3.94 -6.83
N LEU A 35 -12.50 -5.00 -6.29
CA LEU A 35 -11.08 -5.29 -6.35
C LEU A 35 -10.91 -6.63 -7.06
N TRP A 36 -9.93 -6.71 -7.96
CA TRP A 36 -9.57 -7.94 -8.66
C TRP A 36 -8.08 -8.19 -8.59
N ARG A 37 -7.76 -9.44 -8.32
CA ARG A 37 -6.42 -9.97 -8.48
C ARG A 37 -6.47 -11.17 -9.41
N PHE A 38 -5.70 -11.09 -10.48
CA PHE A 38 -5.51 -12.18 -11.41
C PHE A 38 -4.04 -12.64 -11.38
N TRP A 39 -3.84 -13.94 -11.27
CA TRP A 39 -2.52 -14.55 -11.35
C TRP A 39 -2.56 -15.84 -12.16
N GLU A 40 -1.55 -16.03 -13.01
CA GLU A 40 -1.38 -17.21 -13.84
C GLU A 40 0.10 -17.59 -13.87
N GLN A 41 0.40 -18.85 -13.56
CA GLN A 41 1.74 -19.42 -13.65
C GLN A 41 1.71 -20.70 -14.47
N PHE A 42 2.60 -20.76 -15.46
CA PHE A 42 2.89 -21.96 -16.22
C PHE A 42 3.93 -22.76 -15.47
N GLN A 43 3.61 -24.02 -15.15
CA GLN A 43 4.59 -24.96 -14.61
C GLN A 43 5.12 -25.80 -15.76
N GLU A 44 6.42 -25.66 -16.03
CA GLU A 44 7.10 -26.57 -16.92
C GLU A 44 7.46 -27.84 -16.14
N PRO A 45 7.13 -29.02 -16.68
CA PRO A 45 7.53 -30.27 -16.06
C PRO A 45 9.06 -30.36 -16.06
N ILE A 46 9.65 -30.50 -14.88
CA ILE A 46 11.09 -30.74 -14.74
C ILE A 46 11.37 -32.12 -15.29
N SER A 47 11.99 -32.19 -16.48
CA SER A 47 12.42 -33.44 -17.06
C SER A 47 13.71 -33.90 -16.38
N LEU A 48 13.60 -34.79 -15.39
CA LEU A 48 14.76 -35.49 -14.83
C LEU A 48 15.21 -36.54 -15.85
N SER A 49 16.19 -36.18 -16.69
CA SER A 49 16.72 -37.04 -17.73
C SER A 49 17.61 -38.15 -17.15
N THR A 50 17.01 -39.22 -16.66
CA THR A 50 17.71 -40.50 -16.42
C THR A 50 16.91 -41.65 -17.03
N GLY A 51 17.02 -41.81 -18.35
CA GLY A 51 16.70 -43.06 -19.04
C GLY A 51 15.32 -43.15 -19.74
N THR A 52 15.32 -42.85 -21.04
CA THR A 52 14.57 -43.53 -22.13
C THR A 52 13.08 -43.92 -21.93
N PHE A 53 12.25 -43.05 -21.36
CA PHE A 53 10.82 -43.04 -21.66
C PHE A 53 10.33 -41.60 -21.86
N GLU A 54 10.02 -41.23 -23.11
CA GLU A 54 9.36 -39.96 -23.44
C GLU A 54 7.87 -40.04 -23.05
N THR A 55 7.54 -39.77 -21.80
CA THR A 55 6.17 -39.34 -21.46
C THR A 55 6.06 -37.85 -21.80
N LYS A 56 5.16 -37.49 -22.72
CA LYS A 56 4.78 -36.09 -22.98
C LYS A 56 4.21 -35.49 -21.70
N ALA A 57 5.08 -34.89 -20.88
CA ALA A 57 4.65 -34.25 -19.66
C ALA A 57 3.76 -33.05 -20.01
N ARG A 58 2.51 -33.07 -19.53
CA ARG A 58 1.56 -31.98 -19.76
C ARG A 58 2.01 -30.78 -18.95
N ARG A 59 2.16 -29.63 -19.62
CA ARG A 59 2.27 -28.33 -18.93
C ARG A 59 1.00 -28.14 -18.10
N SER A 60 1.15 -27.92 -16.80
CA SER A 60 0.07 -27.49 -15.94
C SER A 60 0.05 -25.97 -15.88
N VAL A 61 -1.16 -25.41 -15.89
CA VAL A 61 -1.40 -23.99 -15.63
C VAL A 61 -2.02 -23.90 -14.24
N CYS A 62 -1.45 -23.05 -13.39
CA CYS A 62 -2.04 -22.64 -12.13
C CYS A 62 -2.62 -21.24 -12.32
N ARG A 63 -3.91 -21.07 -12.04
CA ARG A 63 -4.63 -19.80 -12.16
C ARG A 63 -5.32 -19.50 -10.84
N GLU A 64 -5.13 -18.28 -10.34
CA GLU A 64 -5.83 -17.74 -9.17
C GLU A 64 -6.56 -16.45 -9.60
N ASP A 65 -7.86 -16.38 -9.32
CA ASP A 65 -8.71 -15.20 -9.52
C ASP A 65 -9.39 -14.91 -8.18
N VAL A 66 -9.13 -13.72 -7.63
CA VAL A 66 -9.72 -13.25 -6.38
C VAL A 66 -10.48 -11.97 -6.68
N ARG A 67 -11.75 -11.95 -6.29
CA ARG A 67 -12.63 -10.79 -6.41
C ARG A 67 -13.15 -10.40 -5.05
N VAL A 68 -13.07 -9.11 -4.74
CA VAL A 68 -13.66 -8.56 -3.52
C VAL A 68 -14.57 -7.42 -3.92
N ALA A 69 -15.82 -7.47 -3.49
CA ALA A 69 -16.78 -6.39 -3.67
C ALA A 69 -17.14 -5.85 -2.29
N LEU A 70 -16.90 -4.55 -2.07
CA LEU A 70 -17.20 -3.83 -0.84
C LEU A 70 -18.20 -2.72 -1.12
N SER A 71 -19.19 -2.56 -0.25
CA SER A 71 -20.10 -1.42 -0.29
C SER A 71 -20.41 -0.92 1.11
N GLY A 72 -20.64 0.38 1.21
CA GLY A 72 -20.94 1.03 2.48
C GLY A 72 -20.85 2.53 2.39
N HIS A 73 -20.32 3.15 3.44
CA HIS A 73 -20.26 4.61 3.57
C HIS A 73 -18.83 5.11 3.72
N TYR A 74 -18.61 6.35 3.33
CA TYR A 74 -17.33 7.02 3.58
C TYR A 74 -17.53 8.40 4.19
N LYS A 75 -16.53 8.84 4.96
CA LYS A 75 -16.39 10.21 5.46
C LYS A 75 -15.25 10.90 4.73
N LEU A 76 -15.44 12.17 4.42
CA LEU A 76 -14.45 13.01 3.76
C LEU A 76 -13.95 14.07 4.73
N THR A 77 -12.63 14.17 4.91
CA THR A 77 -12.00 15.23 5.71
C THR A 77 -10.87 15.88 4.93
N GLU A 78 -10.71 17.19 5.09
CA GLU A 78 -9.54 17.89 4.58
C GLU A 78 -8.35 17.59 5.50
N VAL A 79 -7.19 17.28 4.91
CA VAL A 79 -5.95 17.02 5.65
C VAL A 79 -4.80 17.88 5.12
N PRO A 80 -3.81 18.23 5.97
CA PRO A 80 -2.62 18.91 5.52
C PRO A 80 -1.87 18.13 4.44
N ALA A 81 -1.29 18.85 3.48
CA ALA A 81 -0.33 18.32 2.54
C ALA A 81 0.87 19.27 2.41
N VAL A 82 2.03 18.73 2.04
CA VAL A 82 3.23 19.49 1.70
C VAL A 82 3.69 19.13 0.31
N ARG A 83 4.01 20.12 -0.53
CA ARG A 83 4.64 19.90 -1.82
C ARG A 83 6.13 20.18 -1.73
N LEU A 84 6.92 19.23 -2.21
CA LEU A 84 8.37 19.32 -2.29
C LEU A 84 8.81 19.55 -3.74
N ALA A 85 9.88 20.31 -3.93
CA ALA A 85 10.53 20.51 -5.22
C ALA A 85 12.03 20.81 -5.04
N GLY A 86 12.89 20.36 -5.95
CA GLY A 86 14.34 20.59 -5.90
C GLY A 86 15.20 19.39 -5.49
N PHE A 87 14.62 18.18 -5.42
CA PHE A 87 15.35 16.91 -5.30
C PHE A 87 15.81 16.42 -6.68
N CYS A 88 16.89 15.64 -6.73
CA CYS A 88 17.37 14.94 -7.92
C CYS A 88 16.41 13.81 -8.33
N GLU A 89 15.90 13.04 -7.37
CA GLU A 89 14.91 11.99 -7.56
C GLU A 89 13.57 12.62 -7.92
N ALA A 90 13.16 12.45 -9.18
CA ALA A 90 11.93 13.05 -9.71
C ALA A 90 10.69 12.66 -8.88
N GLY A 91 10.67 11.43 -8.35
CA GLY A 91 9.61 10.92 -7.48
C GLY A 91 9.46 11.68 -6.16
N LEU A 92 10.47 12.41 -5.69
CA LEU A 92 10.37 13.20 -4.46
C LEU A 92 9.75 14.59 -4.70
N ASN A 93 9.71 15.04 -5.95
CA ASN A 93 9.27 16.39 -6.33
C ASN A 93 7.75 16.50 -6.53
N GLN A 94 6.98 16.03 -5.54
CA GLN A 94 5.52 15.99 -5.58
C GLN A 94 4.89 16.38 -4.25
N ALA A 95 3.56 16.35 -4.17
CA ALA A 95 2.88 16.55 -2.90
C ALA A 95 2.81 15.27 -2.08
N PHE A 96 2.87 15.46 -0.76
CA PHE A 96 2.71 14.43 0.23
C PHE A 96 1.58 14.81 1.17
N ALA A 97 0.61 13.92 1.33
CA ALA A 97 -0.57 14.13 2.17
C ALA A 97 -0.44 13.39 3.51
N LEU A 98 -0.91 14.02 4.59
CA LEU A 98 -0.88 13.44 5.93
C LEU A 98 -1.83 12.23 6.02
N ALA A 99 -1.29 11.05 6.34
CA ALA A 99 -2.03 9.83 6.66
C ALA A 99 -2.11 9.64 8.18
N THR A 100 -3.18 10.11 8.81
CA THR A 100 -3.32 10.07 10.29
C THR A 100 -3.41 8.66 10.86
N GLY A 101 -3.97 7.71 10.11
CA GLY A 101 -4.11 6.31 10.52
C GLY A 101 -2.87 5.45 10.28
N LEU A 102 -1.84 5.99 9.60
CA LEU A 102 -0.61 5.26 9.30
C LEU A 102 0.53 5.89 10.08
N THR A 103 1.01 5.21 11.11
CA THR A 103 2.01 5.76 12.02
C THR A 103 3.32 4.98 12.01
N VAL A 104 4.43 5.68 12.20
CA VAL A 104 5.77 5.12 12.46
C VAL A 104 6.30 5.81 13.71
N SER A 105 6.74 5.02 14.69
CA SER A 105 7.15 5.52 16.01
C SER A 105 6.07 6.39 16.68
N GLY A 106 4.80 6.02 16.51
CA GLY A 106 3.65 6.73 17.07
C GLY A 106 3.33 8.06 16.40
N LEU A 107 3.96 8.38 15.26
CA LEU A 107 3.74 9.63 14.53
C LEU A 107 3.13 9.36 13.15
N PRO A 108 2.19 10.20 12.68
CA PRO A 108 1.63 10.08 11.34
C PRO A 108 2.69 10.11 10.24
N THR A 109 2.40 9.40 9.15
CA THR A 109 3.20 9.39 7.94
C THR A 109 2.63 10.34 6.88
N TRP A 110 3.45 10.74 5.92
CA TRP A 110 3.04 11.56 4.78
C TRP A 110 3.24 10.78 3.49
N TRP A 111 2.26 10.74 2.59
CA TRP A 111 2.30 9.85 1.43
C TRP A 111 2.25 10.63 0.12
N SER A 112 3.12 10.27 -0.82
CA SER A 112 3.19 10.87 -2.14
C SER A 112 1.90 10.66 -2.94
N GLU A 113 1.63 11.54 -3.92
CA GLU A 113 0.42 11.46 -4.76
C GLU A 113 0.29 10.15 -5.53
N ASP A 114 1.43 9.59 -5.96
CA ASP A 114 1.53 8.32 -6.67
C ASP A 114 1.56 7.08 -5.77
N GLY A 115 1.61 7.28 -4.44
CA GLY A 115 1.71 6.22 -3.45
C GLY A 115 3.06 5.52 -3.37
N GLN A 116 4.07 5.94 -4.13
CA GLN A 116 5.36 5.23 -4.21
C GLN A 116 6.31 5.60 -3.07
N TYR A 117 6.15 6.77 -2.47
CA TYR A 117 7.01 7.28 -1.42
C TYR A 117 6.18 7.66 -0.20
N PHE A 118 6.80 7.55 0.97
CA PHE A 118 6.23 8.06 2.20
C PHE A 118 7.32 8.68 3.08
N MET A 119 6.94 9.71 3.82
CA MET A 119 7.76 10.34 4.84
C MET A 119 7.34 9.89 6.22
N TYR A 120 8.34 9.70 7.08
CA TYR A 120 8.13 9.34 8.47
C TYR A 120 9.19 10.00 9.35
N TYR A 121 8.86 10.21 10.63
CA TYR A 121 9.81 10.73 11.60
C TYR A 121 10.62 9.60 12.21
N ALA A 122 11.93 9.61 11.97
CA ALA A 122 12.82 8.59 12.51
C ALA A 122 13.30 9.03 13.90
N GLU A 123 12.57 8.62 14.95
CA GLU A 123 12.81 9.05 16.34
C GLU A 123 14.25 8.83 16.81
N GLN A 124 14.91 7.74 16.38
CA GLN A 124 16.32 7.49 16.73
C GLN A 124 17.28 8.58 16.22
N TYR A 125 16.96 9.23 15.11
CA TYR A 125 17.82 10.20 14.43
C TYR A 125 17.29 11.63 14.52
N GLN A 126 16.09 11.83 15.07
CA GLN A 126 15.45 13.14 15.26
C GLN A 126 15.31 13.96 13.95
N HIS A 127 14.97 13.28 12.86
CA HIS A 127 14.71 13.92 11.57
C HIS A 127 13.64 13.20 10.75
N TRP A 128 13.11 13.88 9.75
CA TRP A 128 12.19 13.30 8.77
C TRP A 128 12.98 12.53 7.72
N LYS A 129 12.48 11.36 7.34
CA LYS A 129 13.04 10.54 6.26
C LYS A 129 11.99 10.30 5.19
N VAL A 130 12.44 10.18 3.95
CA VAL A 130 11.61 9.69 2.84
C VAL A 130 12.10 8.30 2.44
N ASN A 131 11.18 7.34 2.37
CA ASN A 131 11.45 6.00 1.87
C ASN A 131 10.45 5.65 0.77
N GLY A 132 10.83 4.69 -0.08
CA GLY A 132 9.97 4.14 -1.11
C GLY A 132 9.23 2.88 -0.62
N LEU A 133 8.14 2.54 -1.30
CA LEU A 133 7.59 1.21 -1.23
C LEU A 133 8.53 0.19 -1.88
N ARG A 134 8.39 -1.08 -1.52
CA ARG A 134 9.19 -2.17 -2.12
C ARG A 134 9.05 -2.27 -3.63
N ALA A 135 7.88 -1.89 -4.15
CA ALA A 135 7.60 -1.88 -5.58
C ALA A 135 8.54 -0.95 -6.37
N VAL A 136 9.08 0.08 -5.73
CA VAL A 136 10.03 1.04 -6.30
C VAL A 136 11.43 0.91 -5.71
N GLY A 137 11.76 -0.26 -5.16
CA GLY A 137 13.10 -0.55 -4.63
C GLY A 137 13.37 0.00 -3.22
N GLY A 138 12.38 0.56 -2.54
CA GLY A 138 12.47 0.92 -1.14
C GLY A 138 12.28 -0.28 -0.20
N ASP A 139 12.24 0.00 1.11
CA ASP A 139 12.14 -1.07 2.12
C ASP A 139 10.70 -1.42 2.52
N GLY A 140 9.75 -0.53 2.22
CA GLY A 140 8.37 -0.65 2.68
C GLY A 140 8.17 -0.22 4.13
N LEU A 141 6.90 -0.06 4.52
CA LEU A 141 6.52 0.53 5.80
C LEU A 141 6.91 -0.34 7.01
N ALA A 142 6.88 -1.67 6.89
CA ALA A 142 7.18 -2.57 8.02
C ALA A 142 8.69 -2.60 8.35
N ALA A 143 9.53 -2.10 7.46
CA ALA A 143 10.99 -2.09 7.61
C ALA A 143 11.54 -0.84 8.30
N VAL A 144 10.74 0.22 8.48
CA VAL A 144 11.21 1.54 8.95
C VAL A 144 10.90 1.84 10.43
N GLY A 145 10.30 0.90 11.16
CA GLY A 145 9.93 1.08 12.57
C GLY A 145 11.10 0.95 13.58
N PRO A 146 10.87 1.30 14.86
CA PRO A 146 11.87 1.16 15.93
C PRO A 146 12.48 -0.24 16.00
N GLY A 147 13.81 -0.32 16.11
CA GLY A 147 14.54 -1.58 16.22
C GLY A 147 14.64 -2.40 14.93
N LYS A 148 14.14 -1.89 13.79
CA LYS A 148 14.28 -2.57 12.49
C LYS A 148 15.63 -2.25 11.86
N LYS A 149 16.26 -3.28 11.25
CA LYS A 149 17.59 -3.20 10.63
C LYS A 149 17.73 -2.13 9.54
N ARG A 150 16.62 -1.69 8.94
CA ARG A 150 16.59 -0.76 7.81
C ARG A 150 15.96 0.60 8.14
N ALA A 151 15.76 0.94 9.42
CA ALA A 151 15.34 2.28 9.84
C ALA A 151 16.33 3.42 9.43
N GLY A 152 17.46 3.06 8.81
CA GLY A 152 18.51 3.93 8.28
C GLY A 152 18.42 4.26 6.80
N CYS A 153 17.84 3.38 5.97
CA CYS A 153 17.88 3.47 4.51
C CYS A 153 16.68 4.26 4.00
N GLY A 154 16.93 5.33 3.26
CA GLY A 154 15.90 6.18 2.68
C GLY A 154 16.48 6.94 1.50
N PHE A 155 15.60 7.45 0.64
CA PHE A 155 15.98 8.25 -0.51
C PHE A 155 16.41 9.66 -0.09
N ALA A 156 15.82 10.19 0.99
CA ALA A 156 16.19 11.48 1.52
C ALA A 156 15.98 11.56 3.04
N HIS A 157 16.66 12.50 3.69
CA HIS A 157 16.38 12.90 5.06
C HIS A 157 16.54 14.39 5.27
N SER A 158 15.78 14.95 6.20
CA SER A 158 16.01 16.31 6.68
C SER A 158 17.20 16.36 7.63
N GLY A 159 17.66 17.56 7.96
CA GLY A 159 18.43 17.82 9.16
C GLY A 159 17.53 17.69 10.38
N GLN A 160 18.11 18.02 11.54
CA GLN A 160 17.38 17.96 12.79
C GLN A 160 16.18 18.91 12.73
N ALA A 161 15.00 18.37 12.99
CA ALA A 161 13.75 19.11 12.97
C ALA A 161 13.14 19.08 14.37
N ASP A 162 12.88 20.26 14.93
CA ASP A 162 12.15 20.37 16.19
C ASP A 162 10.67 20.02 15.94
N GLY A 163 10.39 18.73 16.03
CA GLY A 163 9.11 18.29 16.51
C GLY A 163 8.32 17.33 15.63
N ARG A 164 7.40 16.72 16.35
CA ARG A 164 6.33 15.80 15.94
C ARG A 164 5.23 16.47 15.10
N SER A 165 5.40 17.75 14.76
CA SER A 165 4.35 18.56 14.13
C SER A 165 4.55 18.64 12.62
N PRO A 166 3.46 18.71 11.83
CA PRO A 166 3.51 19.05 10.41
C PRO A 166 4.31 20.30 10.07
N ALA A 167 4.34 21.29 10.96
CA ALA A 167 5.12 22.51 10.77
C ALA A 167 6.63 22.24 10.82
N GLY A 168 7.07 21.24 11.58
CA GLY A 168 8.48 20.82 11.64
C GLY A 168 9.01 20.33 10.30
N LEU A 169 8.17 19.71 9.47
CA LEU A 169 8.54 19.29 8.12
C LEU A 169 8.77 20.47 7.17
N LEU A 170 7.99 21.55 7.31
CA LEU A 170 8.15 22.78 6.53
C LEU A 170 9.36 23.61 6.99
N GLN A 171 9.76 23.48 8.26
CA GLN A 171 10.86 24.21 8.88
C GLN A 171 12.18 23.42 8.91
N ALA A 172 12.15 22.17 8.43
CA ALA A 172 13.31 21.30 8.37
C ALA A 172 14.46 21.96 7.61
N ALA A 173 15.55 22.25 8.32
CA ALA A 173 16.75 22.83 7.73
C ALA A 173 17.69 21.74 7.19
N GLY A 174 18.22 21.95 5.98
CA GLY A 174 19.17 21.06 5.32
C GLY A 174 18.54 19.73 4.93
N TRP A 175 18.35 19.47 3.64
CA TRP A 175 17.96 18.14 3.19
C TRP A 175 19.16 17.43 2.59
N PHE A 176 19.14 16.12 2.69
CA PHE A 176 20.11 15.25 2.05
C PHE A 176 19.36 14.18 1.25
N GLU A 177 19.90 13.83 0.11
CA GLU A 177 19.35 12.83 -0.81
C GLU A 177 20.44 11.85 -1.22
N VAL A 178 20.08 10.58 -1.43
CA VAL A 178 20.98 9.60 -2.01
C VAL A 178 20.92 9.70 -3.53
N ASP A 179 22.03 10.07 -4.16
CA ASP A 179 22.19 10.09 -5.61
C ASP A 179 23.46 9.29 -5.96
N ASP A 180 23.33 8.32 -6.86
CA ASP A 180 24.40 7.36 -7.22
C ASP A 180 25.13 6.73 -6.01
N GLY A 181 24.42 6.53 -4.89
CA GLY A 181 24.94 5.93 -3.66
C GLY A 181 25.68 6.91 -2.74
N GLU A 182 25.76 8.19 -3.10
CA GLU A 182 26.33 9.27 -2.30
C GLU A 182 25.26 10.15 -1.68
N TRP A 183 25.49 10.65 -0.46
CA TRP A 183 24.59 11.61 0.17
C TRP A 183 24.94 13.03 -0.29
N LEU A 184 24.03 13.64 -1.04
CA LEU A 184 24.14 15.00 -1.53
C LEU A 184 23.29 15.94 -0.68
N SER A 185 23.82 17.12 -0.36
CA SER A 185 23.03 18.18 0.29
C SER A 185 22.15 18.87 -0.75
N VAL A 186 20.86 18.95 -0.48
CA VAL A 186 19.85 19.58 -1.34
C VAL A 186 19.08 20.65 -0.55
N THR A 187 18.60 21.67 -1.26
CA THR A 187 17.79 22.75 -0.69
C THR A 187 16.42 22.77 -1.37
N PRO A 188 15.54 21.82 -1.02
CA PRO A 188 14.24 21.74 -1.65
C PRO A 188 13.36 22.92 -1.22
N SER A 189 12.56 23.41 -2.14
CA SER A 189 11.45 24.30 -1.85
C SER A 189 10.28 23.49 -1.29
N THR A 190 9.68 24.00 -0.20
CA THR A 190 8.51 23.41 0.44
C THR A 190 7.32 24.36 0.34
N PHE A 191 6.15 23.82 0.00
CA PHE A 191 4.92 24.59 -0.13
C PHE A 191 3.80 23.89 0.64
N SER A 192 3.01 24.66 1.39
CA SER A 192 1.78 24.13 1.98
C SER A 192 0.75 23.84 0.88
N SER A 193 0.07 22.71 1.01
CA SER A 193 -1.00 22.26 0.13
C SER A 193 -2.12 21.65 0.96
N ARG A 194 -3.18 21.20 0.29
CA ARG A 194 -4.33 20.51 0.89
C ARG A 194 -4.58 19.21 0.16
N ALA A 195 -5.00 18.21 0.90
CA ALA A 195 -5.45 16.94 0.36
C ALA A 195 -6.77 16.54 1.04
N TRP A 196 -7.39 15.48 0.54
CA TRP A 196 -8.60 14.93 1.12
C TRP A 196 -8.37 13.51 1.59
N SER A 197 -8.69 13.25 2.85
CA SER A 197 -8.71 11.91 3.43
C SER A 197 -10.11 11.33 3.37
N PHE A 198 -10.20 10.07 2.96
CA PHE A 198 -11.41 9.29 2.88
C PHE A 198 -11.31 8.18 3.92
N ARG A 199 -12.34 8.06 4.78
CA ARG A 199 -12.48 6.93 5.68
C ARG A 199 -13.67 6.09 5.24
N PHE A 200 -13.42 4.89 4.74
CA PHE A 200 -14.41 3.97 4.22
C PHE A 200 -14.79 2.95 5.30
N GLN A 201 -16.10 2.73 5.45
CA GLN A 201 -16.69 1.69 6.28
C GLN A 201 -17.56 0.82 5.37
N ALA A 202 -17.07 -0.35 5.00
CA ALA A 202 -17.83 -1.35 4.25
C ALA A 202 -18.76 -2.11 5.21
N GLU A 203 -20.05 -2.00 4.97
CA GLU A 203 -21.08 -2.73 5.70
C GLU A 203 -21.34 -4.10 5.08
N LYS A 204 -21.10 -4.21 3.78
CA LYS A 204 -21.22 -5.45 3.01
C LYS A 204 -19.96 -5.66 2.21
N GLY A 205 -19.29 -6.76 2.47
CA GLY A 205 -18.19 -7.27 1.67
C GLY A 205 -18.51 -8.69 1.22
N SER A 206 -18.22 -9.00 -0.03
CA SER A 206 -18.12 -10.38 -0.52
C SER A 206 -16.73 -10.63 -1.06
N THR A 207 -16.26 -11.87 -0.91
CA THR A 207 -15.03 -12.36 -1.51
C THR A 207 -15.36 -13.60 -2.30
N GLU A 208 -14.90 -13.66 -3.54
CA GLU A 208 -14.95 -14.83 -4.39
C GLU A 208 -13.52 -15.19 -4.76
N GLU A 209 -13.06 -16.37 -4.35
CA GLU A 209 -11.77 -16.89 -4.80
C GLU A 209 -12.00 -18.10 -5.68
N SER A 210 -11.31 -18.16 -6.81
CA SER A 210 -11.25 -19.34 -7.65
C SER A 210 -9.80 -19.68 -7.94
N ALA A 211 -9.45 -20.95 -7.70
CA ALA A 211 -8.16 -21.51 -8.03
C ALA A 211 -8.35 -22.68 -8.98
N ALA A 212 -7.56 -22.72 -10.05
CA ALA A 212 -7.52 -23.82 -11.00
C ALA A 212 -6.09 -24.36 -11.13
N LEU A 213 -5.93 -25.67 -10.96
CA LEU A 213 -4.69 -26.39 -11.19
C LEU A 213 -4.96 -27.54 -12.16
N GLY A 214 -4.66 -27.33 -13.44
CA GLY A 214 -5.08 -28.25 -14.49
C GLY A 214 -6.61 -28.35 -14.55
N ASP A 215 -7.15 -29.56 -14.37
CA ASP A 215 -8.60 -29.81 -14.39
C ASP A 215 -9.27 -29.61 -13.02
N VAL A 216 -8.50 -29.45 -11.95
CA VAL A 216 -9.03 -29.25 -10.58
C VAL A 216 -9.41 -27.79 -10.39
N ARG A 217 -10.66 -27.54 -9.97
CA ARG A 217 -11.17 -26.22 -9.61
C ARG A 217 -11.60 -26.20 -8.15
N ALA A 218 -11.14 -25.19 -7.43
CA ALA A 218 -11.60 -24.86 -6.09
C ALA A 218 -12.21 -23.46 -6.12
N ALA A 219 -13.33 -23.29 -5.41
CA ALA A 219 -13.95 -21.98 -5.22
C ALA A 219 -14.29 -21.80 -3.73
N SER A 220 -14.01 -20.62 -3.20
CA SER A 220 -14.39 -20.21 -1.85
C SER A 220 -15.16 -18.89 -1.92
N SER A 221 -16.09 -18.70 -0.99
CA SER A 221 -16.82 -17.44 -0.85
C SER A 221 -16.86 -17.02 0.61
N GLY A 222 -16.62 -15.74 0.87
CA GLY A 222 -16.70 -15.14 2.20
C GLY A 222 -17.56 -13.88 2.18
N SER A 223 -18.12 -13.53 3.34
CA SER A 223 -18.78 -12.23 3.54
C SER A 223 -18.34 -11.61 4.86
N GLY A 224 -18.18 -10.29 4.90
CA GLY A 224 -17.78 -9.58 6.10
C GLY A 224 -17.87 -8.06 5.97
N SER A 225 -17.69 -7.35 7.06
CA SER A 225 -17.44 -5.91 7.06
C SER A 225 -15.94 -5.63 6.97
N ALA A 226 -15.59 -4.45 6.47
CA ALA A 226 -14.20 -4.02 6.38
C ALA A 226 -14.13 -2.50 6.55
N ALA A 227 -12.98 -2.00 6.98
CA ALA A 227 -12.73 -0.56 6.98
C ALA A 227 -11.35 -0.29 6.39
N PHE A 228 -11.26 0.82 5.66
CA PHE A 228 -10.04 1.22 4.98
C PHE A 228 -10.02 2.73 4.77
N CYS A 229 -8.88 3.26 4.35
CA CYS A 229 -8.76 4.69 4.11
C CYS A 229 -8.21 4.98 2.71
N GLY A 230 -8.38 6.22 2.29
CA GLY A 230 -7.77 6.71 1.07
C GLY A 230 -7.34 8.17 1.20
N LEU A 231 -6.38 8.57 0.37
CA LEU A 231 -5.90 9.93 0.25
C LEU A 231 -6.00 10.38 -1.18
N ARG A 232 -6.65 11.52 -1.42
CA ARG A 232 -6.69 12.14 -2.74
C ARG A 232 -5.83 13.39 -2.73
N HIS A 233 -4.79 13.37 -3.54
CA HIS A 233 -4.14 14.59 -4.00
C HIS A 233 -4.48 14.78 -5.47
N SER A 234 -4.79 16.03 -5.85
CA SER A 234 -5.17 16.37 -7.21
C SER A 234 -6.28 15.44 -7.77
N LYS A 235 -5.95 14.61 -8.76
CA LYS A 235 -6.87 13.72 -9.48
C LYS A 235 -6.80 12.26 -9.02
N ALA A 236 -5.67 11.82 -8.49
CA ALA A 236 -5.45 10.42 -8.13
C ALA A 236 -5.92 10.13 -6.71
N LEU A 237 -6.56 8.98 -6.49
CA LEU A 237 -6.96 8.51 -5.17
C LEU A 237 -6.09 7.32 -4.77
N LEU A 238 -5.27 7.53 -3.75
CA LEU A 238 -4.54 6.49 -3.06
C LEU A 238 -5.47 5.74 -2.11
N LEU A 239 -5.48 4.42 -2.14
CA LEU A 239 -6.22 3.55 -1.22
C LEU A 239 -5.25 2.72 -0.40
N PHE A 240 -5.50 2.62 0.89
CA PHE A 240 -4.80 1.75 1.84
C PHE A 240 -5.72 0.61 2.20
N LEU A 241 -5.62 -0.48 1.46
CA LEU A 241 -6.54 -1.61 1.51
C LEU A 241 -6.15 -2.56 2.65
N PRO A 242 -7.15 -3.23 3.26
CA PRO A 242 -6.87 -4.25 4.26
C PRO A 242 -6.15 -5.45 3.62
N PRO A 243 -5.52 -6.31 4.43
CA PRO A 243 -4.91 -7.54 3.93
C PRO A 243 -5.91 -8.39 3.15
N LYS A 244 -5.40 -9.18 2.20
CA LYS A 244 -6.21 -10.15 1.46
C LYS A 244 -6.99 -11.05 2.43
N PRO A 245 -8.31 -11.25 2.22
CA PRO A 245 -9.06 -12.27 2.93
C PRO A 245 -8.34 -13.62 2.89
N GLY A 246 -8.29 -14.34 4.02
CA GLY A 246 -7.61 -15.64 4.12
C GLY A 246 -6.10 -15.59 4.34
N SER A 247 -5.47 -14.41 4.33
CA SER A 247 -4.14 -14.26 4.92
C SER A 247 -4.21 -14.39 6.44
N GLU A 248 -3.13 -14.87 7.09
CA GLU A 248 -3.05 -14.90 8.56
C GLU A 248 -3.39 -13.52 9.16
N ALA A 249 -2.93 -12.43 8.53
CA ALA A 249 -3.22 -11.06 8.93
C ALA A 249 -4.71 -10.66 8.81
N ALA A 250 -5.48 -11.31 7.92
CA ALA A 250 -6.90 -11.00 7.75
C ALA A 250 -7.81 -11.64 8.81
N GLN A 251 -7.35 -12.69 9.50
CA GLN A 251 -8.15 -13.32 10.55
C GLN A 251 -8.30 -12.41 11.79
N ASP A 252 -7.31 -11.55 12.04
CA ASP A 252 -7.31 -10.65 13.20
C ASP A 252 -8.08 -9.34 12.93
N CYS A 253 -8.15 -8.87 11.68
CA CYS A 253 -8.79 -7.58 11.36
C CYS A 253 -10.32 -7.59 11.28
N LEU A 254 -10.97 -8.76 11.27
CA LEU A 254 -12.42 -8.87 11.04
C LEU A 254 -13.29 -8.59 12.28
N ILE A 255 -12.73 -8.16 13.41
CA ILE A 255 -13.47 -8.01 14.67
C ILE A 255 -13.12 -6.70 15.39
N ALA A 256 -13.67 -5.58 14.90
CA ALA A 256 -13.73 -4.34 15.67
C ALA A 256 -15.05 -3.61 15.38
N GLN A 257 -16.11 -3.99 16.08
CA GLN A 257 -17.44 -3.43 15.90
C GLN A 257 -17.70 -2.13 16.69
N ASP A 258 -16.81 -1.73 17.61
CA ASP A 258 -17.09 -0.60 18.51
C ASP A 258 -15.99 0.48 18.51
N GLY A 259 -16.30 1.63 17.87
CA GLY A 259 -15.63 2.91 18.12
C GLY A 259 -14.76 3.44 16.98
N ALA A 260 -15.12 4.61 16.44
CA ALA A 260 -14.39 5.32 15.38
C ALA A 260 -12.94 5.72 15.74
N THR A 261 -12.56 5.64 17.01
CA THR A 261 -11.22 5.94 17.53
C THR A 261 -10.31 4.71 17.59
N ALA A 262 -10.86 3.49 17.61
CA ALA A 262 -10.06 2.25 17.66
C ALA A 262 -9.44 1.90 16.29
N LEU A 263 -10.05 2.37 15.21
CA LEU A 263 -9.68 1.99 13.85
C LEU A 263 -8.27 2.45 13.44
N ASP A 264 -7.87 3.65 13.84
CA ASP A 264 -6.56 4.23 13.45
C ASP A 264 -5.39 3.49 14.13
N ASP A 265 -5.59 3.05 15.37
CA ASP A 265 -4.59 2.27 16.11
C ASP A 265 -4.52 0.82 15.63
N GLN A 266 -5.65 0.25 15.21
CA GLN A 266 -5.76 -1.17 14.86
C GLN A 266 -5.28 -1.46 13.44
N LEU A 267 -5.51 -0.54 12.49
CA LEU A 267 -5.08 -0.70 11.10
C LEU A 267 -3.58 -0.99 11.01
N MET A 268 -2.74 -0.40 11.86
CA MET A 268 -1.29 -0.61 11.84
C MET A 268 -0.79 -1.70 12.79
N LYS A 269 -1.52 -2.00 13.87
CA LYS A 269 -1.09 -3.03 14.84
C LYS A 269 -1.23 -4.45 14.29
N GLU A 270 -2.22 -4.70 13.44
CA GLU A 270 -2.62 -6.06 13.05
C GLU A 270 -2.36 -6.41 11.57
N THR A 271 -2.38 -5.43 10.65
CA THR A 271 -2.46 -5.74 9.21
C THR A 271 -1.13 -6.00 8.50
N GLY A 272 0.02 -5.70 9.09
CA GLY A 272 1.30 -5.72 8.36
C GLY A 272 1.49 -4.48 7.45
N GLU A 273 2.21 -4.61 6.33
CA GLU A 273 2.32 -3.49 5.36
C GLU A 273 0.96 -3.32 4.66
N PRO A 274 0.30 -2.16 4.77
CA PRO A 274 -0.97 -1.94 4.08
C PRO A 274 -0.75 -2.07 2.59
N GLU A 275 -1.74 -2.63 1.91
CA GLU A 275 -1.65 -2.70 0.46
C GLU A 275 -2.06 -1.35 -0.13
N VAL A 276 -1.14 -0.75 -0.88
CA VAL A 276 -1.30 0.60 -1.41
C VAL A 276 -1.66 0.52 -2.88
N MET A 277 -2.81 1.10 -3.25
CA MET A 277 -3.29 1.13 -4.62
C MET A 277 -3.64 2.56 -5.04
N THR A 278 -3.18 2.95 -6.23
CA THR A 278 -3.47 4.28 -6.80
C THR A 278 -4.54 4.17 -7.89
N LEU A 279 -5.70 4.79 -7.67
CA LEU A 279 -6.79 4.90 -8.65
C LEU A 279 -6.66 6.20 -9.44
N GLN A 280 -6.57 6.06 -10.76
CA GLN A 280 -6.62 7.20 -11.68
C GLN A 280 -8.06 7.43 -12.14
N PRO A 281 -8.50 8.68 -12.32
CA PRO A 281 -9.82 8.94 -12.87
C PRO A 281 -9.91 8.40 -14.30
N PRO A 282 -11.11 8.00 -14.76
CA PRO A 282 -11.28 7.60 -16.14
C PRO A 282 -10.83 8.73 -17.07
N LYS A 283 -10.03 8.39 -18.08
CA LYS A 283 -9.66 9.35 -19.13
C LYS A 283 -10.95 9.77 -19.83
N SER A 284 -11.40 11.00 -19.61
CA SER A 284 -12.50 11.57 -20.38
C SER A 284 -12.12 11.45 -21.86
N LYS A 285 -12.94 10.76 -22.66
CA LYS A 285 -12.81 10.80 -24.12
C LYS A 285 -13.09 12.25 -24.51
N LEU A 286 -12.03 12.98 -24.86
CA LEU A 286 -12.10 14.32 -25.44
C LEU A 286 -12.70 14.22 -26.85
#